data_AF-A0A0V0QEE7-F1
#
_entry.id   AF-A0A0V0QEE7-F1
#
_cell.length_a   1.000
_cell.length_b   1.000
_cell.length_c   1.000
_cell.angle_alpha   90.00
_cell.angle_beta   90.00
_cell.angle_gamma   90.00
#
_symmetry.space_group_name_H-M   'P 1'
#
loop_
_entity.id
_entity.type
_entity.pdbx_description
1 polymer ?
#
loop_
_entity_poly.entity_id
_entity_poly.type
_entity_poly.pdbx_seq_one_letter_code
_entity_poly.pdbx_strand_id
1 'polypeptide(L)'
;MTVKLKFSSAGSTLAIGSTISFSISNMKNYKSFAPSTNPFTFLSYSSSGSTYLRQQETSSIFIVTSQVASISSVSVSSDLDYLEEEAVYTFSFNVKSYIPSGGTVQITFPNIFTFNSPALNSCTYTCSALNQISTYEYSFTATNFPTSSSAITFSISMVVNPTYPVYSGLTGTEQFQFKTFDDNDFDMDYVQDGTFSLDCNLPCRSCSGSDPDSWCNWNQRDFICCQRQ
;
A
#
# COMPACT_ATOMS: atom_id res chain seq x y z
N MET A 1 15.78 20.86 -8.94
CA MET A 1 15.56 21.45 -10.27
C MET A 1 14.47 22.49 -10.16
N THR A 2 14.70 23.73 -10.60
CA THR A 2 13.68 24.79 -10.58
C THR A 2 13.16 24.99 -12.00
N VAL A 3 11.86 24.80 -12.21
CA VAL A 3 11.22 25.08 -13.50
C VAL A 3 10.82 26.55 -13.52
N LYS A 4 11.37 27.31 -14.46
CA LYS A 4 10.99 28.71 -14.70
C LYS A 4 10.07 28.75 -15.91
N LEU A 5 8.80 29.10 -15.68
CA LEU A 5 7.84 29.35 -16.75
C LEU A 5 7.87 30.83 -17.08
N LYS A 6 7.96 31.13 -18.38
CA LYS A 6 8.04 32.51 -18.87
C LYS A 6 6.89 32.76 -19.82
N PHE A 7 6.13 33.77 -19.48
CA PHE A 7 5.01 34.25 -20.29
C PHE A 7 5.36 35.66 -20.78
N SER A 8 5.02 35.96 -22.03
CA SER A 8 5.12 37.29 -22.60
C SER A 8 3.81 37.63 -23.28
N SER A 9 3.23 38.80 -22.98
CA SER A 9 2.09 39.29 -23.75
C SER A 9 2.59 39.75 -25.13
N ALA A 10 1.89 39.33 -26.19
CA ALA A 10 2.20 39.74 -27.55
C ALA A 10 1.59 41.10 -27.93
N GLY A 11 0.90 41.78 -27.02
CA GLY A 11 0.27 43.06 -27.31
C GLY A 11 -0.42 43.68 -26.10
N SER A 12 -0.26 45.00 -25.99
CA SER A 12 -0.75 45.93 -24.96
C SER A 12 -0.11 45.85 -23.56
N THR A 13 0.12 47.04 -23.00
CA THR A 13 0.61 47.27 -21.64
C THR A 13 -0.39 46.73 -20.62
N LEU A 14 0.07 45.95 -19.64
CA LEU A 14 -0.76 45.56 -18.50
C LEU A 14 -1.07 46.81 -17.66
N ALA A 15 -2.35 47.18 -17.56
CA ALA A 15 -2.76 48.31 -16.74
C ALA A 15 -2.61 47.97 -15.24
N ILE A 16 -2.35 49.00 -14.42
CA ILE A 16 -2.29 48.86 -12.96
C ILE A 16 -3.62 48.26 -12.46
N GLY A 17 -3.53 47.26 -11.58
CA GLY A 17 -4.70 46.57 -11.01
C GLY A 17 -5.27 45.44 -11.88
N SER A 18 -4.71 45.18 -13.07
CA SER A 18 -5.14 44.05 -13.90
C SER A 18 -4.76 42.71 -13.26
N THR A 19 -5.67 41.73 -13.32
CA THR A 19 -5.39 40.34 -12.94
C THR A 19 -4.88 39.55 -14.13
N ILE A 20 -3.78 38.82 -13.94
CA ILE A 20 -3.28 37.84 -14.91
C ILE A 20 -3.64 36.45 -14.40
N SER A 21 -4.31 35.65 -15.23
CA SER A 21 -4.64 34.26 -14.91
C SER A 21 -4.06 33.35 -16.00
N PHE A 22 -3.43 32.26 -15.57
CA PHE A 22 -2.92 31.22 -16.45
C PHE A 22 -3.10 29.85 -15.79
N SER A 23 -3.17 28.80 -16.60
CA SER A 23 -3.24 27.42 -16.15
C SER A 23 -2.08 26.63 -16.74
N ILE A 24 -1.48 25.76 -15.93
CA ILE A 24 -0.42 24.86 -16.37
C ILE A 24 -1.00 23.44 -16.36
N SER A 25 -1.07 22.81 -17.53
CA SER A 25 -1.51 21.42 -17.68
C SER A 25 -0.36 20.43 -17.51
N ASN A 26 -0.70 19.17 -17.24
CA ASN A 26 0.25 18.04 -17.17
C ASN A 26 1.33 18.18 -16.09
N MET A 27 1.05 18.93 -15.03
CA MET A 27 1.86 18.95 -13.82
C MET A 27 1.70 17.62 -13.09
N LYS A 28 2.81 16.94 -12.80
CA LYS A 28 2.81 15.75 -11.96
C LYS A 28 2.81 16.20 -10.49
N ASN A 29 1.88 15.69 -9.69
CA ASN A 29 1.84 15.93 -8.25
C ASN A 29 3.05 15.27 -7.56
N TYR A 30 3.28 15.66 -6.30
CA TYR A 30 4.27 15.02 -5.46
C TYR A 30 3.94 13.55 -5.24
N LYS A 31 4.99 12.76 -4.99
CA LYS A 31 4.90 11.30 -4.81
C LYS A 31 4.26 10.89 -3.48
N SER A 32 4.20 11.81 -2.52
CA SER A 32 3.69 11.59 -1.16
C SER A 32 2.86 12.77 -0.69
N PHE A 33 2.34 12.69 0.54
CA PHE A 33 1.77 13.82 1.27
C PHE A 33 2.79 14.84 1.77
N ALA A 34 4.10 14.62 1.54
CA ALA A 34 5.10 15.62 1.89
C ALA A 34 4.81 16.94 1.15
N PRO A 35 4.73 18.08 1.86
CA PRO A 35 4.54 19.37 1.23
C PRO A 35 5.75 19.72 0.35
N SER A 36 5.51 20.49 -0.71
CA SER A 36 6.61 21.11 -1.46
C SER A 36 7.51 21.90 -0.49
N THR A 37 8.82 21.74 -0.58
CA THR A 37 9.77 22.48 0.29
C THR A 37 10.00 23.92 -0.17
N ASN A 38 9.61 24.24 -1.40
CA ASN A 38 9.79 25.57 -1.98
C ASN A 38 8.44 26.16 -2.38
N PRO A 39 8.14 27.39 -1.95
CA PRO A 39 6.95 28.10 -2.42
C PRO A 39 7.10 28.53 -3.89
N PHE A 40 5.99 28.93 -4.49
CA PHE A 40 6.04 29.61 -5.78
C PHE A 40 6.60 31.02 -5.63
N THR A 41 7.42 31.43 -6.59
CA THR A 41 7.85 32.82 -6.74
C THR A 41 7.35 33.35 -8.06
N PHE A 42 6.58 34.43 -8.00
CA PHE A 42 6.11 35.18 -9.15
C PHE A 42 7.05 36.36 -9.37
N LEU A 43 7.60 36.45 -10.57
CA LEU A 43 8.51 37.53 -10.97
C LEU A 43 7.96 38.18 -12.23
N SER A 44 7.83 39.50 -12.22
CA SER A 44 7.49 40.27 -13.41
C SER A 44 8.68 41.12 -13.84
N TYR A 45 8.92 41.19 -15.15
CA TYR A 45 10.03 41.93 -15.74
C TYR A 45 9.51 42.88 -16.80
N SER A 46 10.15 44.04 -16.96
CA SER A 46 9.74 45.01 -17.98
C SER A 46 10.24 44.68 -19.39
N SER A 47 11.09 43.67 -19.54
CA SER A 47 11.59 43.22 -20.83
C SER A 47 11.63 41.69 -20.88
N SER A 48 11.56 41.17 -22.11
CA SER A 48 11.69 39.75 -22.39
C SER A 48 13.07 39.17 -22.02
N GLY A 49 14.03 39.96 -21.50
CA GLY A 49 15.35 39.47 -21.09
C GLY A 49 15.49 39.14 -19.61
N SER A 50 14.42 39.25 -18.80
CA SER A 50 14.49 39.15 -17.32
C SER A 50 15.49 40.13 -16.69
N THR A 51 15.79 41.22 -17.38
CA THR A 51 16.90 42.13 -17.03
C THR A 51 16.48 43.18 -16.01
N TYR A 52 15.20 43.56 -16.01
CA TYR A 52 14.65 44.61 -15.16
C TYR A 52 13.46 44.06 -14.38
N LEU A 53 13.73 43.56 -13.18
CA LEU A 53 12.70 43.07 -12.25
C LEU A 53 11.80 44.24 -11.85
N ARG A 54 10.48 44.04 -11.96
CA ARG A 54 9.47 45.04 -11.59
C ARG A 54 8.76 44.67 -10.32
N GLN A 55 8.35 43.42 -10.21
CA GLN A 55 7.66 42.90 -9.04
C GLN A 55 8.15 41.50 -8.74
N GLN A 56 8.19 41.19 -7.46
CA GLN A 56 8.46 39.86 -6.95
C GLN A 56 7.48 39.59 -5.83
N GLU A 57 6.83 38.44 -5.88
CA GLU A 57 6.02 37.92 -4.80
C GLU A 57 6.39 36.46 -4.57
N THR A 58 6.68 36.11 -3.33
CA THR A 58 6.86 34.71 -2.94
C THR A 58 5.59 34.28 -2.21
N SER A 59 4.86 33.32 -2.78
CA SER A 59 3.62 32.86 -2.16
C SER A 59 3.91 32.19 -0.81
N SER A 60 3.00 32.31 0.14
CA SER A 60 2.96 31.44 1.34
C SER A 60 2.34 30.06 1.05
N ILE A 61 1.99 29.78 -0.20
CA ILE A 61 1.29 28.57 -0.61
C ILE A 61 2.31 27.49 -0.99
N PHE A 62 2.15 26.33 -0.37
CA PHE A 62 2.87 25.11 -0.71
C PHE A 62 1.92 24.17 -1.45
N ILE A 63 2.45 23.41 -2.41
CA ILE A 63 1.69 22.33 -3.03
C ILE A 63 1.67 21.17 -2.06
N VAL A 64 0.48 20.70 -1.74
CA VAL A 64 0.25 19.47 -0.99
C VAL A 64 -0.58 18.53 -1.86
N THR A 65 -0.27 17.25 -1.79
CA THR A 65 -1.09 16.22 -2.41
C THR A 65 -2.27 15.92 -1.48
N SER A 66 -3.49 15.79 -2.01
CA SER A 66 -4.67 15.47 -1.21
C SER A 66 -5.05 13.98 -1.23
N GLN A 67 -4.48 13.21 -2.16
CA GLN A 67 -4.70 11.77 -2.29
C GLN A 67 -3.41 11.05 -2.69
N VAL A 68 -3.14 9.90 -2.07
CA VAL A 68 -2.07 8.99 -2.48
C VAL A 68 -2.42 8.24 -3.76
N ALA A 69 -1.39 7.70 -4.42
CA ALA A 69 -1.60 6.84 -5.57
C ALA A 69 -2.17 5.47 -5.16
N SER A 70 -2.91 4.81 -6.04
CA SER A 70 -3.39 3.45 -5.78
C SER A 70 -2.32 2.42 -6.13
N ILE A 71 -2.09 1.48 -5.22
CA ILE A 71 -1.34 0.24 -5.51
C ILE A 71 -2.18 -0.63 -6.45
N SER A 72 -1.55 -1.42 -7.31
CA SER A 72 -2.22 -2.25 -8.30
C SER A 72 -1.66 -3.67 -8.36
N SER A 73 -2.36 -4.59 -9.02
CA SER A 73 -1.92 -5.97 -9.23
C SER A 73 -1.61 -6.71 -7.92
N VAL A 74 -2.43 -6.48 -6.89
CA VAL A 74 -2.28 -7.14 -5.59
C VAL A 74 -2.58 -8.62 -5.75
N SER A 75 -1.70 -9.47 -5.25
CA SER A 75 -1.92 -10.90 -5.09
C SER A 75 -1.48 -11.36 -3.72
N VAL A 76 -2.31 -12.19 -3.10
CA VAL A 76 -2.02 -12.84 -1.82
C VAL A 76 -2.24 -14.33 -2.00
N SER A 77 -1.25 -15.13 -1.59
CA SER A 77 -1.32 -16.60 -1.65
C SER A 77 -0.67 -17.19 -0.41
N SER A 78 -1.25 -18.26 0.12
CA SER A 78 -0.63 -19.07 1.18
C SER A 78 0.08 -20.28 0.56
N ASP A 79 1.06 -20.83 1.26
CA ASP A 79 1.60 -22.16 0.96
C ASP A 79 0.73 -23.28 1.55
N LEU A 80 -0.07 -22.96 2.57
CA LEU A 80 -0.98 -23.86 3.25
C LEU A 80 -2.33 -23.18 3.48
N ASP A 81 -3.39 -23.77 2.92
CA ASP A 81 -4.74 -23.20 2.94
C ASP A 81 -5.67 -23.89 3.98
N TYR A 82 -5.08 -24.64 4.92
CA TYR A 82 -5.83 -25.34 5.97
C TYR A 82 -6.15 -24.42 7.14
N LEU A 83 -7.37 -24.51 7.66
CA LEU A 83 -7.82 -23.70 8.80
C LEU A 83 -6.99 -24.00 10.05
N GLU A 84 -6.76 -22.97 10.88
CA GLU A 84 -6.05 -23.06 12.17
C GLU A 84 -4.60 -23.57 12.10
N GLU A 85 -4.09 -23.82 10.89
CA GLU A 85 -2.70 -24.19 10.66
C GLU A 85 -1.82 -22.97 10.41
N GLU A 86 -0.54 -23.13 10.73
CA GLU A 86 0.48 -22.12 10.48
C GLU A 86 0.98 -22.20 9.03
N ALA A 87 1.05 -21.04 8.37
CA ALA A 87 1.37 -20.94 6.96
C ALA A 87 2.32 -19.76 6.66
N VAL A 88 2.87 -19.78 5.45
CA VAL A 88 3.65 -18.71 4.84
C VAL A 88 2.79 -18.01 3.79
N TYR A 89 2.47 -16.74 4.06
CA TYR A 89 1.76 -15.90 3.13
C TYR A 89 2.73 -15.15 2.23
N THR A 90 2.58 -15.31 0.92
CA THR A 90 3.30 -14.55 -0.11
C THR A 90 2.40 -13.44 -0.65
N PHE A 91 2.96 -12.23 -0.66
CA PHE A 91 2.32 -11.00 -1.11
C PHE A 91 3.07 -10.47 -2.32
N SER A 92 2.34 -9.97 -3.31
CA SER A 92 2.92 -9.26 -4.44
C SER A 92 2.03 -8.10 -4.85
N PHE A 93 2.62 -6.96 -5.18
CA PHE A 93 1.90 -5.80 -5.70
C PHE A 93 2.80 -4.85 -6.49
N ASN A 94 2.20 -4.00 -7.32
CA ASN A 94 2.88 -2.97 -8.10
C ASN A 94 2.63 -1.58 -7.50
N VAL A 95 3.70 -0.85 -7.20
CA VAL A 95 3.64 0.56 -6.82
C VAL A 95 3.57 1.46 -8.05
N LYS A 96 2.92 2.62 -7.89
CA LYS A 96 2.86 3.65 -8.94
C LYS A 96 3.93 4.71 -8.73
N SER A 97 4.31 4.96 -7.49
CA SER A 97 5.38 5.88 -7.09
C SER A 97 6.64 5.10 -6.71
N TYR A 98 7.81 5.61 -7.10
CA TYR A 98 9.08 5.07 -6.63
C TYR A 98 9.24 5.31 -5.13
N ILE A 99 9.36 4.23 -4.35
CA ILE A 99 9.67 4.30 -2.92
C ILE A 99 11.16 4.67 -2.75
N PRO A 100 11.51 5.82 -2.15
CA PRO A 100 12.90 6.21 -1.94
C PRO A 100 13.64 5.24 -1.01
N SER A 101 14.96 5.27 -1.04
CA SER A 101 15.78 4.58 -0.02
C SER A 101 15.40 5.06 1.37
N GLY A 102 15.17 4.12 2.29
CA GLY A 102 14.66 4.41 3.64
C GLY A 102 13.14 4.51 3.73
N GLY A 103 12.42 4.50 2.61
CA GLY A 103 10.97 4.35 2.60
C GLY A 103 10.54 2.96 3.10
N THR A 104 9.26 2.88 3.45
CA THR A 104 8.70 1.74 4.18
C THR A 104 7.53 1.13 3.42
N VAL A 105 7.42 -0.20 3.44
CA VAL A 105 6.21 -0.92 3.06
C VAL A 105 5.50 -1.36 4.34
N GLN A 106 4.21 -1.09 4.43
CA GLN A 106 3.34 -1.55 5.51
C GLN A 106 2.25 -2.45 4.95
N ILE A 107 1.97 -3.53 5.67
CA ILE A 107 0.85 -4.44 5.44
C ILE A 107 -0.03 -4.47 6.67
N THR A 108 -1.34 -4.41 6.46
CA THR A 108 -2.36 -4.67 7.47
C THR A 108 -3.11 -5.94 7.09
N PHE A 109 -3.06 -6.93 7.97
CA PHE A 109 -3.82 -8.17 7.84
C PHE A 109 -5.28 -7.94 8.26
N PRO A 110 -6.24 -8.68 7.68
CA PRO A 110 -7.56 -8.83 8.27
C PRO A 110 -7.48 -9.26 9.74
N ASN A 111 -8.34 -8.72 10.59
CA ASN A 111 -8.35 -8.96 12.05
C ASN A 111 -8.90 -10.35 12.46
N ILE A 112 -8.78 -11.32 11.56
CA ILE A 112 -9.21 -12.71 11.70
C ILE A 112 -8.03 -13.68 11.73
N PHE A 113 -6.83 -13.21 11.37
CA PHE A 113 -5.58 -13.96 11.45
C PHE A 113 -5.00 -13.92 12.86
N THR A 114 -4.24 -14.94 13.22
CA THR A 114 -3.40 -14.92 14.42
C THR A 114 -1.95 -15.14 14.03
N PHE A 115 -1.01 -14.80 14.92
CA PHE A 115 0.41 -14.79 14.60
C PHE A 115 1.25 -15.41 15.71
N ASN A 116 2.18 -16.28 15.32
CA ASN A 116 3.12 -16.94 16.22
C ASN A 116 4.54 -16.42 15.97
N SER A 117 4.84 -15.19 16.40
CA SER A 117 6.14 -14.56 16.13
C SER A 117 6.42 -14.40 14.62
N PRO A 118 5.58 -13.66 13.89
CA PRO A 118 5.66 -13.57 12.43
C PRO A 118 6.98 -12.94 12.01
N ALA A 119 7.56 -13.50 10.94
CA ALA A 119 8.85 -13.05 10.43
C ALA A 119 8.83 -12.99 8.90
N LEU A 120 9.59 -12.04 8.36
CA LEU A 120 9.83 -11.95 6.93
C LEU A 120 10.61 -13.20 6.48
N ASN A 121 9.96 -14.07 5.70
CA ASN A 121 10.53 -15.32 5.21
C ASN A 121 11.30 -15.12 3.89
N SER A 122 10.80 -14.25 3.02
CA SER A 122 11.48 -13.90 1.77
C SER A 122 11.12 -12.49 1.36
N CYS A 123 12.00 -11.85 0.58
CA CYS A 123 11.77 -10.57 -0.03
C CYS A 123 12.56 -10.50 -1.33
N THR A 124 11.96 -9.98 -2.40
CA THR A 124 12.62 -9.83 -3.70
C THR A 124 13.82 -8.87 -3.64
N TYR A 125 13.85 -8.01 -2.62
CA TYR A 125 14.89 -7.04 -2.35
C TYR A 125 15.60 -7.35 -1.03
N THR A 126 16.70 -6.64 -0.75
CA THR A 126 17.34 -6.67 0.56
C THR A 126 16.50 -5.89 1.56
N CYS A 127 15.59 -6.59 2.21
CA CYS A 127 14.62 -6.04 3.15
C CYS A 127 15.13 -6.13 4.59
N SER A 128 14.72 -5.19 5.44
CA SER A 128 14.95 -5.25 6.89
C SER A 128 14.17 -6.40 7.52
N ALA A 129 14.43 -6.67 8.80
CA ALA A 129 13.55 -7.50 9.60
C ALA A 129 12.12 -6.91 9.61
N LEU A 130 11.13 -7.80 9.77
CA LEU A 130 9.73 -7.41 9.94
C LEU A 130 9.58 -6.66 11.27
N ASN A 131 9.02 -5.46 11.21
CA ASN A 131 8.71 -4.62 12.36
C ASN A 131 7.22 -4.68 12.65
N GLN A 132 6.84 -5.00 13.88
CA GLN A 132 5.45 -5.01 14.30
C GLN A 132 5.02 -3.61 14.76
N ILE A 133 4.03 -3.02 14.08
CA ILE A 133 3.45 -1.73 14.44
C ILE A 133 2.29 -1.94 15.41
N SER A 134 1.44 -2.92 15.12
CA SER A 134 0.32 -3.35 15.97
C SER A 134 0.05 -4.84 15.76
N THR A 135 -0.99 -5.39 16.40
CA THR A 135 -1.32 -6.83 16.31
C THR A 135 -1.46 -7.33 14.88
N TYR A 136 -2.04 -6.51 13.99
CA TYR A 136 -2.33 -6.89 12.60
C TYR A 136 -1.54 -6.07 11.58
N GLU A 137 -0.66 -5.17 12.03
CA GLU A 137 0.07 -4.25 11.17
C GLU A 137 1.57 -4.45 11.30
N TYR A 138 2.20 -4.67 10.15
CA TYR A 138 3.63 -4.95 10.06
C TYR A 138 4.26 -4.07 8.98
N SER A 139 5.54 -3.75 9.16
CA SER A 139 6.29 -2.99 8.18
C SER A 139 7.71 -3.50 7.99
N PHE A 140 8.32 -3.13 6.87
CA PHE A 140 9.73 -3.33 6.61
C PHE A 140 10.23 -2.26 5.64
N THR A 141 11.54 -2.04 5.65
CA THR A 141 12.23 -1.19 4.66
C THR A 141 13.04 -2.07 3.71
N ALA A 142 13.44 -1.52 2.57
CA ALA A 142 14.41 -2.16 1.68
C ALA A 142 15.40 -1.11 1.17
N THR A 143 16.63 -1.55 0.91
CA THR A 143 17.69 -0.63 0.43
C THR A 143 17.54 -0.26 -1.04
N ASN A 144 16.80 -1.05 -1.83
CA ASN A 144 16.69 -0.88 -3.28
C ASN A 144 15.28 -1.24 -3.80
N PHE A 145 14.24 -0.57 -3.28
CA PHE A 145 12.91 -0.67 -3.89
C PHE A 145 12.93 -0.29 -5.39
N PRO A 146 12.02 -0.85 -6.21
CA PRO A 146 12.07 -0.66 -7.64
C PRO A 146 11.80 0.80 -8.03
N THR A 147 12.61 1.32 -8.95
CA THR A 147 12.50 2.70 -9.47
C THR A 147 11.37 2.89 -10.50
N SER A 148 10.66 1.82 -10.83
CA SER A 148 9.52 1.78 -11.76
C SER A 148 8.47 0.78 -11.27
N SER A 149 7.37 0.60 -12.01
CA SER A 149 6.20 -0.23 -11.66
C SER A 149 6.47 -1.75 -11.64
N SER A 150 7.64 -2.17 -11.15
CA SER A 150 7.97 -3.58 -10.92
C SER A 150 7.30 -4.07 -9.64
N ALA A 151 6.97 -5.35 -9.62
CA ALA A 151 6.32 -5.97 -8.48
C ALA A 151 7.25 -6.02 -7.27
N ILE A 152 6.73 -5.64 -6.11
CA ILE A 152 7.33 -5.92 -4.82
C ILE A 152 6.71 -7.23 -4.33
N THR A 153 7.53 -8.28 -4.25
CA THR A 153 7.10 -9.59 -3.73
C THR A 153 7.87 -9.92 -2.45
N PHE A 154 7.16 -10.33 -1.41
CA PHE A 154 7.70 -10.77 -0.13
C PHE A 154 6.78 -11.81 0.52
N SER A 155 7.28 -12.54 1.49
CA SER A 155 6.47 -13.50 2.23
C SER A 155 6.66 -13.37 3.74
N ILE A 156 5.59 -13.56 4.50
CA ILE A 156 5.58 -13.57 5.97
C ILE A 156 5.25 -14.98 6.43
N SER A 157 6.08 -15.52 7.32
CA SER A 157 5.89 -16.83 7.95
C SER A 157 5.20 -16.71 9.30
N MET A 158 4.80 -17.86 9.85
CA MET A 158 4.19 -17.99 11.17
C MET A 158 2.86 -17.24 11.31
N VAL A 159 2.09 -17.22 10.22
CA VAL A 159 0.74 -16.68 10.16
C VAL A 159 -0.22 -17.86 10.30
N VAL A 160 -1.11 -17.81 11.28
CA VAL A 160 -2.07 -18.88 11.54
C VAL A 160 -3.40 -18.53 10.89
N ASN A 161 -3.91 -19.47 10.11
CA ASN A 161 -5.17 -19.34 9.39
C ASN A 161 -6.36 -19.24 10.35
N PRO A 162 -7.40 -18.44 10.01
CA PRO A 162 -8.61 -18.31 10.83
C PRO A 162 -9.33 -19.66 11.06
N THR A 163 -10.19 -19.67 12.07
CA THR A 163 -11.15 -20.78 12.29
C THR A 163 -12.27 -20.73 11.26
N TYR A 164 -12.94 -21.88 11.00
CA TYR A 164 -14.06 -21.94 10.05
C TYR A 164 -15.18 -20.94 10.36
N PRO A 165 -15.69 -20.80 11.61
CA PRO A 165 -16.78 -19.87 11.89
C PRO A 165 -16.43 -18.41 11.61
N VAL A 166 -15.16 -18.04 11.79
CA VAL A 166 -14.66 -16.69 11.48
C VAL A 166 -14.52 -16.51 9.98
N TYR A 167 -13.91 -17.47 9.28
CA TYR A 167 -13.72 -17.41 7.83
C TYR A 167 -15.04 -17.42 7.05
N SER A 168 -15.99 -18.28 7.43
CA SER A 168 -17.31 -18.38 6.78
C SER A 168 -18.23 -17.18 7.05
N GLY A 169 -17.91 -16.39 8.08
CA GLY A 169 -18.64 -15.17 8.43
C GLY A 169 -18.13 -13.89 7.75
N LEU A 170 -17.13 -13.99 6.88
CA LEU A 170 -16.54 -12.82 6.22
C LEU A 170 -17.56 -12.08 5.35
N THR A 171 -17.54 -10.75 5.44
CA THR A 171 -18.47 -9.85 4.74
C THR A 171 -17.87 -9.24 3.48
N GLY A 172 -16.63 -9.62 3.15
CA GLY A 172 -15.86 -9.08 2.03
C GLY A 172 -15.20 -7.73 2.34
N THR A 173 -15.33 -7.22 3.57
CA THR A 173 -14.69 -5.98 4.03
C THR A 173 -13.33 -6.24 4.68
N GLU A 174 -13.10 -7.48 5.10
CA GLU A 174 -11.90 -7.98 5.75
C GLU A 174 -10.84 -8.32 4.69
N GLN A 175 -10.25 -7.28 4.12
CA GLN A 175 -9.23 -7.37 3.07
C GLN A 175 -7.86 -6.97 3.61
N PHE A 176 -6.81 -7.47 2.96
CA PHE A 176 -5.47 -6.96 3.18
C PHE A 176 -5.39 -5.49 2.78
N GLN A 177 -4.55 -4.74 3.50
CA GLN A 177 -4.25 -3.36 3.15
C GLN A 177 -2.74 -3.21 2.98
N PHE A 178 -2.35 -2.42 1.98
CA PHE A 178 -0.96 -2.11 1.72
C PHE A 178 -0.80 -0.60 1.68
N LYS A 179 0.23 -0.11 2.37
CA LYS A 179 0.67 1.28 2.33
C LYS A 179 2.15 1.34 2.03
N THR A 180 2.55 2.40 1.35
CA THR A 180 3.96 2.74 1.17
C THR A 180 4.21 4.14 1.71
N PHE A 181 5.41 4.34 2.24
CA PHE A 181 5.83 5.60 2.84
C PHE A 181 7.15 6.05 2.24
N ASP A 182 7.36 7.36 2.15
CA ASP A 182 8.67 7.90 1.85
C ASP A 182 9.62 7.81 3.05
N ASP A 183 10.84 8.31 2.88
CA ASP A 183 11.91 8.30 3.88
C ASP A 183 11.64 9.21 5.10
N ASN A 184 10.53 9.93 5.11
CA ASN A 184 10.09 10.80 6.21
C ASN A 184 8.69 10.39 6.71
N ASP A 185 8.27 9.14 6.46
CA ASP A 185 6.99 8.55 6.88
C ASP A 185 5.74 9.26 6.33
N PHE A 186 5.83 9.92 5.17
CA PHE A 186 4.63 10.41 4.48
C PHE A 186 4.04 9.33 3.57
N ASP A 187 2.71 9.13 3.62
CA ASP A 187 2.01 8.17 2.76
C ASP A 187 2.26 8.48 1.27
N MET A 188 2.49 7.44 0.48
CA MET A 188 2.79 7.50 -0.95
C MET A 188 1.75 6.78 -1.81
N ASP A 189 1.49 5.51 -1.49
CA ASP A 189 0.53 4.67 -2.18
C ASP A 189 -0.34 3.90 -1.16
N TYR A 190 -1.58 3.58 -1.54
CA TYR A 190 -2.52 2.81 -0.73
C TYR A 190 -3.37 1.88 -1.58
N VAL A 191 -3.68 0.70 -1.05
CA VAL A 191 -4.78 -0.14 -1.51
C VAL A 191 -5.34 -0.96 -0.36
N GLN A 192 -6.65 -1.17 -0.40
CA GLN A 192 -7.34 -2.19 0.37
C GLN A 192 -7.91 -3.17 -0.65
N ASP A 193 -7.17 -4.24 -0.86
CA ASP A 193 -7.43 -5.28 -1.85
C ASP A 193 -6.55 -6.48 -1.49
N GLY A 194 -6.94 -7.66 -1.94
CA GLY A 194 -6.37 -8.92 -1.51
C GLY A 194 -7.43 -9.74 -0.82
N THR A 195 -8.08 -10.58 -1.60
CA THR A 195 -8.84 -11.72 -1.10
C THR A 195 -7.90 -12.90 -0.99
N PHE A 196 -8.06 -13.69 0.07
CA PHE A 196 -7.43 -15.00 0.18
C PHE A 196 -8.53 -16.06 0.19
N SER A 197 -8.22 -17.24 -0.32
CA SER A 197 -9.11 -18.39 -0.27
C SER A 197 -8.47 -19.42 0.64
N LEU A 198 -9.26 -20.01 1.54
CA LEU A 198 -8.84 -21.19 2.29
C LEU A 198 -9.58 -22.40 1.74
N ASP A 199 -8.91 -23.55 1.71
CA ASP A 199 -9.53 -24.78 1.24
C ASP A 199 -10.31 -25.41 2.40
N CYS A 200 -11.63 -25.34 2.28
CA CYS A 200 -12.53 -26.04 3.18
C CYS A 200 -12.75 -27.50 2.77
N ASN A 201 -12.19 -27.99 1.65
CA ASN A 201 -12.34 -29.38 1.19
C ASN A 201 -11.26 -30.30 1.75
N LEU A 202 -11.01 -30.21 3.06
CA LEU A 202 -10.29 -31.31 3.72
C LEU A 202 -11.10 -32.59 3.49
N PRO A 203 -10.49 -33.70 3.01
CA PRO A 203 -11.19 -34.96 3.01
C PRO A 203 -11.57 -35.23 4.46
N CYS A 204 -12.87 -35.21 4.75
CA CYS A 204 -13.39 -35.74 6.00
C CYS A 204 -12.66 -37.05 6.22
N ARG A 205 -11.88 -37.18 7.31
CA ARG A 205 -11.32 -38.48 7.67
C ARG A 205 -12.54 -39.40 7.73
N SER A 206 -12.67 -40.27 6.73
CA SER A 206 -13.72 -41.27 6.70
C SER A 206 -13.55 -42.04 8.01
N CYS A 207 -14.53 -41.95 8.92
CA CYS A 207 -14.53 -42.77 10.12
C CYS A 207 -14.49 -44.23 9.61
N SER A 208 -13.30 -44.84 9.61
CA SER A 208 -13.05 -46.17 9.04
C SER A 208 -13.50 -47.21 10.07
N GLY A 209 -14.81 -47.32 10.23
CA GLY A 209 -15.45 -48.30 11.08
C GLY A 209 -16.72 -48.76 10.41
N SER A 210 -16.97 -50.06 10.40
CA SER A 210 -18.20 -50.70 9.91
C SER A 210 -19.41 -50.46 10.83
N ASP A 211 -19.33 -49.48 11.71
CA ASP A 211 -20.30 -49.21 12.75
C ASP A 211 -20.78 -47.77 12.60
N PRO A 212 -22.02 -47.56 12.11
CA PRO A 212 -22.57 -46.21 11.89
C PRO A 212 -22.78 -45.42 13.19
N ASP A 213 -22.68 -46.06 14.36
CA ASP A 213 -22.91 -45.43 15.67
C ASP A 213 -21.70 -45.51 16.63
N SER A 214 -20.58 -46.16 16.27
CA SER A 214 -19.37 -46.16 17.13
C SER A 214 -18.46 -44.95 16.88
N TRP A 215 -18.87 -43.82 17.45
CA TRP A 215 -17.97 -42.85 18.10
C TRP A 215 -16.85 -42.28 17.21
N CYS A 216 -17.21 -41.37 16.30
CA CYS A 216 -16.33 -40.21 16.12
C CYS A 216 -16.43 -39.43 17.47
N ASN A 217 -15.46 -39.60 18.36
CA ASN A 217 -15.49 -39.10 19.73
C ASN A 217 -15.71 -37.57 19.72
N TRP A 218 -16.87 -37.13 20.21
CA TRP A 218 -17.43 -35.78 20.06
C TRP A 218 -16.74 -34.67 20.87
N ASN A 219 -15.47 -34.85 21.24
CA ASN A 219 -14.73 -33.90 22.06
C ASN A 219 -13.43 -33.47 21.38
N GLN A 220 -13.45 -32.19 20.96
CA GLN A 220 -12.33 -31.27 20.71
C GLN A 220 -11.82 -31.10 19.27
N ARG A 221 -12.35 -30.02 18.66
CA ARG A 221 -11.69 -28.94 17.88
C ARG A 221 -11.29 -29.10 16.41
N ASP A 222 -11.21 -30.29 15.82
CA ASP A 222 -10.53 -30.37 14.50
C ASP A 222 -11.41 -30.64 13.26
N PHE A 223 -12.74 -30.65 13.32
CA PHE A 223 -13.55 -31.00 12.15
C PHE A 223 -14.84 -30.18 12.02
N ILE A 224 -14.75 -28.96 11.49
CA ILE A 224 -15.92 -28.14 11.13
C ILE A 224 -16.19 -28.14 9.61
N CYS A 225 -15.26 -28.63 8.78
CA CYS A 225 -15.42 -28.64 7.32
C CYS A 225 -16.15 -29.87 6.72
N CYS A 226 -16.90 -30.63 7.51
CA CYS A 226 -17.70 -31.75 7.00
C CYS A 226 -19.18 -31.39 7.02
N GLN A 227 -19.70 -30.77 5.96
CA GLN A 227 -21.14 -30.72 5.75
C GLN A 227 -21.66 -32.08 5.31
N ARG A 228 -22.73 -32.56 5.97
CA ARG A 228 -23.48 -33.76 5.59
C ARG A 228 -24.01 -33.59 4.16
N GLN A 229 -23.59 -34.46 3.23
CA GLN A 229 -24.37 -34.74 2.02
C GLN A 229 -25.62 -35.53 2.38
#